data_AF-A0A1Z8QBK7-F1
#
_entry.id   AF-A0A1Z8QBK7-F1
#
_cell.length_a   1.000
_cell.length_b   1.000
_cell.length_c   1.000
_cell.angle_alpha   90.00
_cell.angle_beta   90.00
_cell.angle_gamma   90.00
#
_symmetry.space_group_name_H-M   'P 1'
#
loop_
_entity.id
_entity.type
_entity.pdbx_description
1 polymer ?
#
loop_
_entity_poly.entity_id
_entity_poly.type
_entity_poly.pdbx_seq_one_letter_code
_entity_poly.pdbx_strand_id
1 'polypeptide(L)'
;MTQKTKIQLLGYSGLIPFVSLPFFDLLELGNNQTIFNLFVLYSLCIYVFLTGSFWTMSIQQGKEPIYAILLFFLPFLLGVFANSYANAEFSVLLSLILSYFVAFFYERIAFEQDIFYKQMRFRLTNIVIISHIGMLIIN
;
A
#
# COMPACT_ATOMS: atom_id res chain seq x y z
N MET A 1 27.69 -1.75 5.68
CA MET A 1 26.41 -2.16 5.06
C MET A 1 26.26 -1.48 3.70
N THR A 2 25.96 -2.23 2.63
CA THR A 2 25.80 -1.65 1.27
C THR A 2 24.53 -0.79 1.18
N GLN A 3 24.45 0.10 0.18
CA GLN A 3 23.25 0.90 -0.07
C GLN A 3 22.03 0.02 -0.36
N LYS A 4 22.18 -1.04 -1.17
CA LYS A 4 21.14 -2.02 -1.47
C LYS A 4 20.59 -2.68 -0.19
N THR A 5 21.48 -3.08 0.74
CA THR A 5 21.06 -3.66 2.02
C THR A 5 20.29 -2.67 2.90
N LYS A 6 20.71 -1.40 2.93
CA LYS A 6 19.97 -0.37 3.69
C LYS A 6 18.56 -0.15 3.15
N ILE A 7 18.41 -0.09 1.82
CA ILE A 7 17.11 0.05 1.15
C ILE A 7 16.21 -1.14 1.46
N GLN A 8 16.75 -2.36 1.38
CA GLN A 8 16.00 -3.57 1.74
C GLN A 8 15.56 -3.55 3.19
N LEU A 9 16.47 -3.24 4.13
CA LEU A 9 16.14 -3.18 5.54
C LEU A 9 14.97 -2.21 5.79
N LEU A 10 15.05 -0.99 5.23
CA LEU A 10 14.01 0.01 5.41
C LEU A 10 12.67 -0.41 4.77
N GLY A 11 12.72 -0.97 3.56
CA GLY A 11 11.53 -1.45 2.86
C GLY A 11 10.82 -2.59 3.58
N TYR A 12 11.57 -3.58 4.08
CA TYR A 12 11.00 -4.71 4.83
C TYR A 12 10.56 -4.32 6.24
N SER A 13 11.24 -3.38 6.91
CA SER A 13 10.77 -2.84 8.19
C SER A 13 9.39 -2.21 8.07
N GLY A 14 9.07 -1.62 6.91
CA GLY A 14 7.73 -1.10 6.62
C GLY A 14 6.63 -2.17 6.62
N LEU A 15 6.96 -3.47 6.51
CA LEU A 15 5.97 -4.56 6.56
C LEU A 15 5.60 -4.99 7.98
N ILE A 16 6.33 -4.53 9.00
CA ILE A 16 6.10 -4.98 10.38
C ILE A 16 4.63 -4.77 10.79
N PRO A 17 4.00 -3.59 10.60
CA PRO A 17 2.60 -3.40 10.97
C PRO A 17 1.62 -4.14 10.03
N PHE A 18 1.98 -4.32 8.75
CA PHE A 18 1.16 -5.10 7.82
C PHE A 18 1.04 -6.56 8.22
N VAL A 19 2.05 -7.15 8.86
CA VAL A 19 2.00 -8.56 9.29
C VAL A 19 1.50 -8.67 10.73
N SER A 20 1.98 -7.80 11.63
CA SER A 20 1.64 -7.90 13.05
C SER A 20 0.19 -7.51 13.37
N LEU A 21 -0.37 -6.48 12.73
CA LEU A 21 -1.73 -6.04 13.04
C LEU A 21 -2.80 -7.09 12.65
N PRO A 22 -2.80 -7.67 11.43
CA PRO A 22 -3.74 -8.76 11.12
C PRO A 22 -3.52 -10.00 12.01
N PHE A 23 -2.27 -10.28 12.41
CA PHE A 23 -1.99 -11.36 13.34
C PHE A 23 -2.61 -11.11 14.72
N PHE A 24 -2.48 -9.91 15.27
CA PHE A 24 -3.12 -9.55 16.55
C PHE A 24 -4.64 -9.52 16.45
N ASP A 25 -5.20 -8.99 15.35
CA ASP A 25 -6.64 -8.96 15.13
C ASP A 25 -7.24 -10.37 15.05
N LEU A 26 -6.52 -11.30 14.42
CA LEU A 26 -6.89 -12.72 14.38
C LEU A 26 -6.95 -13.34 15.79
N LEU A 27 -6.01 -12.99 16.69
CA LEU A 27 -6.02 -13.47 18.08
C LEU A 27 -7.22 -12.93 18.87
N GLU A 28 -7.75 -11.77 18.47
CA GLU A 28 -8.94 -11.15 19.05
C GLU A 28 -10.23 -11.45 18.26
N LEU A 29 -10.18 -12.41 17.33
CA LEU A 29 -11.32 -12.86 16.50
C LEU A 29 -11.99 -11.73 15.69
N GLY A 30 -11.23 -10.72 15.25
CA GLY A 30 -11.74 -9.62 14.42
C GLY A 30 -12.70 -8.68 15.16
N ASN A 31 -12.66 -8.66 16.49
CA ASN A 31 -13.53 -7.79 17.30
C ASN A 31 -12.81 -6.54 17.82
N ASN A 32 -11.66 -6.18 17.23
CA ASN A 32 -10.86 -5.03 17.65
C ASN A 32 -10.82 -3.91 16.61
N GLN A 33 -11.80 -3.02 16.69
CA GLN A 33 -11.87 -1.81 15.87
C GLN A 33 -10.59 -0.95 15.94
N THR A 34 -9.90 -0.97 17.08
CA THR A 34 -8.66 -0.20 17.24
C THR A 34 -7.55 -0.76 16.37
N ILE A 35 -7.39 -2.09 16.32
CA ILE A 35 -6.42 -2.75 15.44
C ILE A 35 -6.77 -2.50 13.98
N PHE A 36 -8.04 -2.63 13.60
CA PHE A 36 -8.51 -2.31 12.25
C PHE A 36 -8.16 -0.87 11.84
N ASN A 37 -8.51 0.11 12.68
CA ASN A 37 -8.25 1.52 12.39
C ASN A 37 -6.74 1.83 12.30
N LEU A 38 -5.93 1.21 13.16
CA LEU A 38 -4.47 1.34 13.10
C LEU A 38 -3.90 0.74 11.81
N PHE A 39 -4.41 -0.40 11.36
CA PHE A 39 -4.01 -1.03 10.11
C PHE A 39 -4.32 -0.13 8.91
N VAL A 40 -5.55 0.38 8.83
CA VAL A 40 -6.00 1.29 7.77
C VAL A 40 -5.16 2.57 7.76
N LEU A 41 -4.96 3.19 8.92
CA LEU A 41 -4.17 4.43 9.03
C LEU A 41 -2.73 4.21 8.57
N TYR A 42 -2.08 3.15 9.07
CA TYR A 42 -0.72 2.82 8.67
C TYR A 42 -0.62 2.52 7.17
N SER A 43 -1.57 1.75 6.64
CA SER A 43 -1.64 1.42 5.22
C SER A 43 -1.76 2.68 4.35
N LEU A 44 -2.60 3.63 4.75
CA LEU A 44 -2.75 4.91 4.07
C LEU A 44 -1.46 5.73 4.12
N CYS A 45 -0.79 5.80 5.27
CA CYS A 45 0.49 6.52 5.40
C CYS A 45 1.57 5.95 4.46
N ILE A 46 1.71 4.62 4.38
CA ILE A 46 2.66 3.97 3.48
C ILE A 46 2.27 4.22 2.01
N TYR A 47 0.97 4.20 1.70
CA TYR A 47 0.50 4.47 0.34
C TYR A 47 0.82 5.91 -0.09
N VAL A 48 0.52 6.88 0.76
CA VAL A 48 0.81 8.30 0.52
C VAL A 48 2.31 8.54 0.38
N PHE A 49 3.13 7.92 1.24
CA PHE A 49 4.59 7.99 1.13
C PHE A 49 5.08 7.45 -0.23
N LEU A 50 4.54 6.30 -0.64
CA LEU A 50 4.86 5.69 -1.93
C LEU A 50 4.49 6.58 -3.12
N THR A 51 3.24 7.03 -3.22
CA THR A 51 2.80 7.84 -4.37
C THR A 51 3.45 9.22 -4.35
N GLY A 52 3.78 9.75 -3.16
CA GLY A 52 4.61 10.93 -3.01
C GLY A 52 6.00 10.76 -3.64
N SER A 53 6.61 9.58 -3.48
CA SER A 53 7.91 9.28 -4.12
C SER A 53 7.82 9.24 -5.65
N PHE A 54 6.67 8.85 -6.22
CA PHE A 54 6.46 8.85 -7.68
C PHE A 54 6.49 10.26 -8.25
N TRP A 55 6.06 11.27 -7.49
CA TRP A 55 6.18 12.66 -7.93
C TRP A 55 7.64 13.04 -8.17
N THR A 56 8.54 12.72 -7.23
CA THR A 56 9.98 12.94 -7.40
C THR A 56 10.55 12.13 -8.56
N MET A 57 10.16 10.85 -8.70
CA MET A 57 10.59 10.02 -9.83
C MET A 57 10.14 10.58 -11.18
N SER A 58 8.91 11.10 -11.28
CA SER A 58 8.41 11.75 -12.48
C SER A 58 9.28 12.92 -12.91
N ILE A 59 9.64 13.80 -11.98
CA ILE A 59 10.53 14.93 -12.28
C ILE A 59 11.91 14.44 -12.74
N GLN A 60 12.50 13.47 -12.03
CA GLN A 60 13.84 12.95 -12.34
C GLN A 60 13.91 12.24 -13.69
N GLN A 61 12.83 11.60 -14.12
CA GLN A 61 12.77 10.83 -15.37
C GLN A 61 12.02 11.54 -16.50
N GLY A 62 11.71 12.84 -16.34
CA GLY A 62 11.03 13.64 -17.37
C GLY A 62 9.61 13.14 -17.71
N LYS A 63 8.89 12.60 -16.73
CA LYS A 63 7.50 12.14 -16.86
C LYS A 63 6.54 13.18 -16.29
N GLU A 64 5.31 13.16 -16.77
CA GLU A 64 4.24 14.01 -16.23
C GLU A 64 3.91 13.64 -14.77
N PRO A 65 3.96 14.60 -13.83
CA PRO A 65 3.72 14.33 -12.40
C PRO A 65 2.23 14.14 -12.07
N ILE A 66 1.32 14.52 -12.97
CA ILE A 66 -0.13 14.47 -12.73
C ILE A 66 -0.63 13.07 -12.36
N TYR A 67 -0.05 12.02 -12.93
CA TYR A 67 -0.44 10.65 -12.61
C TYR A 67 -0.08 10.26 -11.18
N ALA A 68 1.08 10.70 -10.67
CA ALA A 68 1.44 10.48 -9.27
C ALA A 68 0.46 11.18 -8.31
N ILE A 69 0.01 12.38 -8.68
CA ILE A 69 -1.01 13.14 -7.93
C ILE A 69 -2.36 12.43 -7.96
N LEU A 70 -2.80 11.93 -9.12
CA LEU A 70 -4.05 11.17 -9.23
C LEU A 70 -4.00 9.89 -8.40
N LEU A 71 -2.86 9.18 -8.42
CA LEU A 71 -2.65 7.99 -7.59
C LEU A 71 -2.72 8.33 -6.10
N PHE A 72 -2.14 9.45 -5.66
CA PHE A 72 -2.23 9.88 -4.26
C PHE A 72 -3.69 9.94 -3.75
N PHE A 73 -4.63 10.41 -4.57
CA PHE A 73 -6.05 10.49 -4.21
C PHE A 73 -6.84 9.20 -4.47
N LEU A 74 -6.24 8.19 -5.11
CA LEU A 74 -6.95 7.00 -5.57
C LEU A 74 -7.66 6.21 -4.45
N PRO A 75 -7.08 5.97 -3.26
CA PRO A 75 -7.78 5.26 -2.19
C PRO A 75 -9.05 5.99 -1.73
N PHE A 76 -9.02 7.32 -1.72
CA PHE A 76 -10.17 8.14 -1.35
C PHE A 76 -11.27 8.05 -2.41
N LEU A 77 -10.92 8.24 -3.69
CA LEU A 77 -11.90 8.18 -4.79
C LEU A 77 -12.56 6.80 -4.88
N LEU A 78 -11.77 5.73 -4.78
CA LEU A 78 -12.27 4.36 -4.78
C LEU A 78 -13.09 4.05 -3.51
N GLY A 79 -12.67 4.56 -2.34
CA GLY A 79 -13.38 4.35 -1.08
C GLY A 79 -14.77 5.00 -1.07
N VAL A 80 -14.88 6.25 -1.53
CA VAL A 80 -16.17 6.96 -1.67
C VAL A 80 -17.10 6.21 -2.62
N PHE A 81 -16.57 5.74 -3.75
CA PHE A 81 -17.35 4.96 -4.70
C PHE A 81 -17.80 3.61 -4.11
N ALA A 82 -16.89 2.84 -3.52
CA ALA A 82 -17.19 1.52 -2.95
C ALA A 82 -18.19 1.59 -1.78
N ASN A 83 -18.14 2.64 -0.97
CA ASN A 83 -19.06 2.84 0.17
C ASN A 83 -20.52 3.04 -0.26
N SER A 84 -20.78 3.29 -1.55
CA SER A 84 -22.14 3.31 -2.09
C SER A 84 -22.72 1.91 -2.33
N TYR A 85 -21.89 0.86 -2.30
CA TYR A 85 -22.27 -0.52 -2.66
C TYR A 85 -21.96 -1.55 -1.56
N ALA A 86 -21.12 -1.21 -0.57
CA ALA A 86 -20.71 -2.11 0.51
C ALA A 86 -20.58 -1.38 1.85
N ASN A 87 -20.33 -2.12 2.93
CA ASN A 87 -20.05 -1.51 4.24
C ASN A 87 -18.74 -0.72 4.22
N ALA A 88 -18.58 0.21 5.16
CA ALA A 88 -17.46 1.15 5.18
C ALA A 88 -16.09 0.45 5.30
N GLU A 89 -15.99 -0.58 6.14
CA GLU A 89 -14.73 -1.29 6.39
C GLU A 89 -14.25 -2.05 5.16
N PHE A 90 -15.14 -2.83 4.56
CA PHE A 90 -14.91 -3.52 3.30
C PHE A 90 -14.53 -2.54 2.20
N SER A 91 -15.23 -1.41 2.11
CA SER A 91 -14.98 -0.39 1.09
C SER A 91 -13.60 0.23 1.21
N VAL A 92 -13.13 0.51 2.43
CA VAL A 92 -11.80 1.07 2.69
C VAL A 92 -10.69 0.06 2.42
N LEU A 93 -10.85 -1.19 2.85
CA LEU A 93 -9.85 -2.23 2.57
C LEU A 93 -9.75 -2.52 1.07
N LEU A 94 -10.89 -2.63 0.38
CA LEU A 94 -10.92 -2.85 -1.07
C LEU A 94 -10.29 -1.68 -1.83
N SER A 95 -10.59 -0.44 -1.43
CA SER A 95 -10.02 0.74 -2.08
C SER A 95 -8.50 0.78 -1.95
N LEU A 96 -7.96 0.42 -0.79
CA LEU A 96 -6.51 0.34 -0.55
C LEU A 96 -5.87 -0.79 -1.38
N ILE A 97 -6.46 -1.99 -1.41
CA ILE A 97 -5.95 -3.11 -2.22
C ILE A 97 -5.81 -2.70 -3.70
N LEU A 98 -6.90 -2.16 -4.27
CA LEU A 98 -6.90 -1.70 -5.66
C LEU A 98 -5.88 -0.59 -5.89
N SER A 99 -5.76 0.34 -4.93
CA SER A 99 -4.81 1.45 -5.04
C SER A 99 -3.36 0.96 -5.03
N TYR A 100 -2.99 0.04 -4.14
CA TYR A 100 -1.65 -0.57 -4.13
C TYR A 100 -1.35 -1.34 -5.41
N PHE A 101 -2.34 -2.07 -5.91
CA PHE A 101 -2.22 -2.81 -7.16
C PHE A 101 -1.96 -1.87 -8.33
N VAL A 102 -2.82 -0.85 -8.53
CA VAL A 102 -2.67 0.14 -9.60
C VAL A 102 -1.34 0.90 -9.47
N ALA A 103 -0.95 1.32 -8.27
CA ALA A 103 0.33 1.99 -8.03
C ALA A 103 1.53 1.12 -8.41
N PHE A 104 1.48 -0.19 -8.11
CA PHE A 104 2.54 -1.13 -8.50
C PHE A 104 2.68 -1.28 -10.02
N PHE A 105 1.56 -1.42 -10.74
CA PHE A 105 1.61 -1.50 -12.21
C PHE A 105 2.05 -0.19 -12.84
N TYR A 106 1.54 0.93 -12.34
CA TYR A 106 1.96 2.25 -12.80
C TYR A 106 3.47 2.43 -12.65
N GLU A 107 4.02 2.19 -11.47
CA GLU A 107 5.45 2.33 -11.21
C GLU A 107 6.30 1.48 -12.16
N ARG A 108 5.87 0.23 -12.39
CA ARG A 108 6.58 -0.72 -13.26
C ARG A 108 6.58 -0.30 -14.74
N ILE A 109 5.53 0.38 -15.20
CA ILE A 109 5.37 0.81 -16.59
C ILE A 109 5.98 2.20 -16.81
N ALA A 110 5.80 3.11 -15.84
CA ALA A 110 6.14 4.52 -15.98
C ALA A 110 7.63 4.82 -15.78
N PHE A 111 8.30 4.05 -14.91
CA PHE A 111 9.67 4.36 -14.47
C PHE A 111 10.68 3.26 -14.80
N GLU A 112 11.86 3.67 -15.24
CA GLU A 112 13.02 2.80 -15.34
C GLU A 112 13.63 2.60 -13.95
N GLN A 113 13.80 1.34 -13.55
CA GLN A 113 14.27 0.94 -12.22
C GLN A 113 15.16 -0.29 -12.32
N ASP A 114 16.18 -0.38 -11.45
CA ASP A 114 17.03 -1.56 -11.32
C ASP A 114 16.17 -2.81 -11.02
N ILE A 115 16.54 -3.95 -11.62
CA ILE A 115 15.93 -5.27 -11.40
C ILE A 115 15.81 -5.59 -9.91
N PHE A 116 16.83 -5.26 -9.12
CA PHE A 116 16.84 -5.40 -7.66
C PHE A 116 15.65 -4.69 -7.01
N TYR A 117 15.40 -3.44 -7.39
CA TYR A 117 14.30 -2.65 -6.84
C TYR A 117 12.95 -3.22 -7.31
N LYS A 118 12.82 -3.57 -8.59
CA LYS A 118 11.61 -4.20 -9.14
C LYS A 118 11.24 -5.48 -8.39
N GLN A 119 12.21 -6.33 -8.09
CA GLN A 119 12.01 -7.56 -7.30
C GLN A 119 11.62 -7.27 -5.84
N MET A 120 12.29 -6.32 -5.20
CA MET A 120 11.93 -5.91 -3.84
C MET A 120 10.49 -5.40 -3.80
N ARG A 121 10.14 -4.49 -4.71
CA ARG A 121 8.82 -3.88 -4.79
C ARG A 121 7.71 -4.92 -4.98
N PHE A 122 7.94 -5.91 -5.86
CA PHE A 122 7.01 -7.02 -6.04
C PHE A 122 6.74 -7.79 -4.74
N ARG A 123 7.79 -8.10 -3.96
CA ARG A 123 7.63 -8.81 -2.67
C ARG A 123 6.87 -7.95 -1.65
N LEU A 124 7.23 -6.67 -1.53
CA LEU A 124 6.56 -5.74 -0.61
C LEU A 124 5.07 -5.62 -0.95
N THR A 125 4.72 -5.35 -2.21
CA THR A 125 3.32 -5.20 -2.63
C THR A 125 2.51 -6.48 -2.41
N ASN A 126 3.07 -7.66 -2.71
CA ASN A 126 2.36 -8.92 -2.46
C ASN A 126 2.06 -9.13 -0.98
N ILE A 127 3.02 -8.88 -0.10
CA ILE A 127 2.80 -9.01 1.35
C ILE A 127 1.73 -8.02 1.81
N VAL A 128 1.79 -6.76 1.35
CA VAL A 128 0.76 -5.76 1.65
C VAL A 128 -0.63 -6.22 1.20
N ILE A 129 -0.78 -6.73 -0.03
CA ILE A 129 -2.07 -7.22 -0.54
C ILE A 129 -2.57 -8.41 0.29
N ILE A 130 -1.71 -9.38 0.59
CA ILE A 130 -2.07 -10.55 1.42
C ILE A 130 -2.53 -10.10 2.80
N SER A 131 -1.86 -9.12 3.41
CA SER A 131 -2.24 -8.56 4.70
C SER A 131 -3.63 -7.91 4.67
N HIS A 132 -3.97 -7.16 3.62
CA HIS A 132 -5.31 -6.59 3.48
C HIS A 132 -6.39 -7.67 3.26
N ILE A 133 -6.09 -8.70 2.48
CA ILE A 133 -6.99 -9.86 2.32
C ILE A 133 -7.18 -10.55 3.67
N GLY A 134 -6.13 -10.67 4.48
CA GLY A 134 -6.23 -11.17 5.86
C GLY A 134 -7.22 -10.36 6.69
N MET A 135 -7.08 -9.02 6.72
CA MET A 135 -8.01 -8.14 7.43
C MET A 135 -9.47 -8.29 6.94
N LEU A 136 -9.68 -8.43 5.62
CA LEU A 136 -11.00 -8.64 5.00
C LEU A 136 -11.65 -9.98 5.35
N ILE A 137 -10.86 -11.01 5.69
CA ILE A 137 -11.37 -12.33 6.07
C ILE A 137 -11.65 -12.38 7.58
N ILE A 138 -10.86 -11.64 8.36
CA ILE A 138 -10.97 -11.58 9.82
C ILE A 138 -12.18 -10.74 10.26
N ASN A 139 -12.47 -9.63 9.58
CA ASN A 139 -13.57 -8.69 9.86
C ASN A 139 -14.64 -8.77 8.77
#